data_AF-A0AAJ1TDR4-F1
#
_entry.id   AF-A0AAJ1TDR4-F1
#
_cell.length_a   1.000
_cell.length_b   1.000
_cell.length_c   1.000
_cell.angle_alpha   90.00
_cell.angle_beta   90.00
_cell.angle_gamma   90.00
#
_symmetry.space_group_name_H-M   'P 1'
#
loop_
_entity.id
_entity.type
_entity.pdbx_description
1 polymer ?
#
loop_
_entity_poly.entity_id
_entity_poly.type
_entity_poly.pdbx_seq_one_letter_code
_entity_poly.pdbx_strand_id
1 'polypeptide(L)'
;MKKKLFILFLVMSMISIIVGCNSTNELVIYQERQVNDAMSEKKQITDKGKIDRINQYIGLINWKSSTPARTKPENFQLWFSKEKSTDVPKEKKYYIWFNDNWEAEITLDTKYGLLPHKESLELKQLLQ
;
A
#
# COMPACT_ATOMS: atom_id res chain seq x y z
N MET A 1 -21.21 -24.36 36.48
CA MET A 1 -20.42 -23.14 36.17
C MET A 1 -19.33 -23.35 35.10
N LYS A 2 -19.19 -24.52 34.45
CA LYS A 2 -18.11 -24.79 33.48
C LYS A 2 -18.46 -24.51 32.00
N LYS A 3 -19.75 -24.31 31.67
CA LYS A 3 -20.21 -24.08 30.29
C LYS A 3 -20.05 -22.63 29.80
N LYS A 4 -19.96 -21.65 30.71
CA LYS A 4 -19.81 -20.23 30.35
C LYS A 4 -18.37 -19.83 29.97
N LEU A 5 -17.35 -20.56 30.45
CA LEU A 5 -15.95 -20.27 30.10
C LEU A 5 -15.59 -20.68 28.67
N PHE A 6 -16.20 -21.76 28.14
CA PHE A 6 -15.95 -22.22 26.78
C PHE A 6 -16.42 -21.24 25.71
N ILE A 7 -17.50 -20.50 25.97
CA ILE A 7 -18.03 -19.51 25.04
C ILE A 7 -17.10 -18.29 24.98
N LEU A 8 -16.49 -17.89 26.10
CA LEU A 8 -15.57 -16.77 26.13
C LEU A 8 -14.27 -17.06 25.33
N PHE A 9 -13.77 -18.30 25.40
CA PHE A 9 -12.57 -18.72 24.66
C PHE A 9 -12.80 -18.79 23.14
N LEU A 10 -14.01 -19.20 22.73
CA LEU A 10 -14.41 -19.27 21.31
C LEU A 10 -14.56 -17.89 20.67
N VAL A 11 -15.04 -16.89 21.43
CA VAL A 11 -15.14 -15.51 20.94
C VAL A 11 -13.76 -14.84 20.88
N MET A 12 -12.85 -15.13 21.82
CA MET A 12 -11.48 -14.59 21.79
C MET A 12 -10.66 -15.14 20.60
N SER A 13 -10.91 -16.38 20.18
CA SER A 13 -10.20 -17.03 19.05
C SER A 13 -10.60 -16.48 17.68
N MET A 14 -11.77 -15.84 17.52
CA MET A 14 -12.18 -15.26 16.24
C MET A 14 -11.50 -13.93 15.92
N ILE A 15 -10.92 -13.25 16.93
CA ILE A 15 -10.24 -11.97 16.72
C ILE A 15 -8.81 -12.17 16.15
N SER A 16 -8.27 -13.39 16.23
CA SER A 16 -6.90 -13.71 15.77
C SER A 16 -6.80 -14.12 14.31
N ILE A 17 -7.91 -14.28 13.57
CA ILE A 17 -7.91 -14.88 12.23
C ILE A 17 -7.77 -13.85 11.10
N ILE A 18 -7.86 -12.54 11.38
CA ILE A 18 -7.71 -11.50 10.36
C ILE A 18 -6.33 -10.83 10.46
N VAL A 19 -5.27 -11.62 10.63
CA VAL A 19 -4.01 -11.28 9.97
C VAL A 19 -4.08 -12.01 8.64
N GLY A 20 -4.83 -11.42 7.71
CA GLY A 20 -4.94 -11.96 6.36
C GLY A 20 -3.54 -12.15 5.81
N CYS A 21 -3.15 -13.40 5.63
CA CYS A 21 -1.91 -13.77 4.96
C CYS A 21 -2.07 -13.47 3.47
N ASN A 22 -2.10 -12.18 3.11
CA ASN A 22 -1.83 -11.71 1.76
C ASN A 22 -0.31 -11.65 1.63
N SER A 23 0.38 -12.79 1.72
CA SER A 23 1.78 -12.84 1.33
C SER A 23 1.82 -12.69 -0.18
N THR A 24 2.05 -11.47 -0.63
CA THR A 24 2.34 -11.25 -2.03
C THR A 24 3.78 -11.69 -2.31
N ASN A 25 4.06 -12.11 -3.54
CA ASN A 25 5.35 -12.73 -3.89
C ASN A 25 6.44 -11.70 -4.22
N GLU A 26 6.24 -10.42 -3.87
CA GLU A 26 7.23 -9.38 -4.15
C GLU A 26 8.38 -9.44 -3.15
N LEU A 27 9.59 -9.26 -3.68
CA LEU A 27 10.83 -9.25 -2.91
C LEU A 27 11.34 -7.83 -2.66
N VAL A 28 10.92 -6.86 -3.47
CA VAL A 28 11.34 -5.46 -3.35
C VAL A 28 10.25 -4.53 -3.87
N ILE A 29 10.14 -3.37 -3.21
CA ILE A 29 9.39 -2.23 -3.72
C ILE A 29 10.39 -1.13 -4.03
N TYR A 30 10.39 -0.65 -5.27
CA TYR A 30 11.08 0.58 -5.64
C TYR A 30 10.19 1.76 -5.33
N GLN A 31 10.76 2.83 -4.79
CA GLN A 31 10.04 4.07 -4.56
C GLN A 31 10.84 5.28 -5.03
N GLU A 32 10.13 6.25 -5.57
CA GLU A 32 10.63 7.59 -5.84
C GLU A 32 9.68 8.58 -5.15
N ARG A 33 10.25 9.60 -4.52
CA ARG A 33 9.51 10.64 -3.81
C ARG A 33 9.69 11.94 -4.55
N GLN A 34 8.62 12.72 -4.67
CA GLN A 34 8.75 14.06 -5.21
C GLN A 34 9.39 15.02 -4.19
N VAL A 35 10.46 15.71 -4.61
CA VAL A 35 11.19 16.72 -3.84
C VAL A 35 11.48 17.89 -4.78
N ASN A 36 11.00 19.10 -4.44
CA ASN A 36 11.24 20.33 -5.21
C ASN A 36 10.97 20.18 -6.72
N ASP A 37 9.78 19.70 -7.09
CA ASP A 37 9.36 19.47 -8.48
C ASP A 37 10.16 18.44 -9.30
N ALA A 38 11.10 17.73 -8.67
CA ALA A 38 11.82 16.60 -9.25
C ALA A 38 11.53 15.29 -8.49
N MET A 39 11.68 14.16 -9.16
CA MET A 39 11.69 12.85 -8.48
C MET A 39 13.05 12.63 -7.83
N SER A 40 13.03 12.16 -6.58
CA SER A 40 14.23 11.76 -5.86
C SER A 40 14.92 10.58 -6.52
N GLU A 41 16.13 10.26 -6.07
CA GLU A 41 16.75 8.98 -6.38
C GLU A 41 15.84 7.81 -5.97
N LYS A 42 15.88 6.76 -6.78
CA LYS A 42 15.13 5.53 -6.57
C LYS A 42 15.62 4.81 -5.30
N LYS A 43 14.76 4.71 -4.30
CA LYS A 43 15.01 3.98 -3.04
C LYS A 43 14.41 2.58 -3.12
N GLN A 44 15.14 1.59 -2.62
CA GLN A 44 14.66 0.21 -2.52
C GLN A 44 14.11 -0.06 -1.11
N ILE A 45 12.94 -0.66 -1.04
CA ILE A 45 12.35 -1.23 0.17
C ILE A 45 12.44 -2.74 0.05
N THR A 46 13.31 -3.35 0.85
CA THR A 46 13.54 -4.81 0.87
C THR A 46 13.08 -5.46 2.20
N ASP A 47 12.62 -4.64 3.15
CA ASP A 47 12.06 -5.13 4.40
C ASP A 47 10.71 -5.81 4.15
N LYS A 48 10.65 -7.11 4.43
CA LYS A 48 9.46 -7.93 4.16
C LYS A 48 8.23 -7.42 4.89
N GLY A 49 8.35 -7.00 6.15
CA GLY A 49 7.22 -6.51 6.94
C GLY A 49 6.63 -5.22 6.36
N LYS A 50 7.50 -4.32 5.86
CA LYS A 50 7.07 -3.12 5.14
C LYS A 50 6.41 -3.47 3.81
N ILE A 51 6.99 -4.38 3.03
CA ILE A 51 6.42 -4.83 1.75
C ILE A 51 5.03 -5.43 1.96
N ASP A 52 4.88 -6.36 2.90
CA ASP A 52 3.61 -7.02 3.21
C ASP A 52 2.54 -6.00 3.62
N ARG A 53 2.90 -5.00 4.43
CA ARG A 53 1.99 -3.92 4.84
C ARG A 53 1.59 -3.00 3.70
N ILE A 54 2.54 -2.58 2.86
CA ILE A 54 2.22 -1.77 1.69
C ILE A 54 1.26 -2.53 0.77
N ASN A 55 1.55 -3.82 0.51
CA ASN A 55 0.67 -4.68 -0.28
C ASN A 55 -0.72 -4.86 0.33
N GLN A 56 -0.80 -4.97 1.66
CA GLN A 56 -2.08 -4.99 2.37
C GLN A 56 -2.88 -3.72 2.09
N TYR A 57 -2.29 -2.52 2.20
CA TYR A 57 -3.00 -1.28 1.92
C TYR A 57 -3.40 -1.15 0.45
N ILE A 58 -2.53 -1.52 -0.48
CA ILE A 58 -2.89 -1.54 -1.91
C ILE A 58 -4.06 -2.51 -2.18
N GLY A 59 -4.11 -3.64 -1.48
CA GLY A 59 -5.20 -4.62 -1.58
C GLY A 59 -6.55 -4.14 -1.03
N LEU A 60 -6.56 -3.11 -0.17
CA LEU A 60 -7.81 -2.51 0.35
C LEU A 60 -8.44 -1.50 -0.61
N ILE A 61 -7.71 -1.07 -1.64
CA ILE A 61 -8.18 -0.04 -2.57
C ILE A 61 -9.33 -0.58 -3.42
N ASN A 62 -10.48 0.08 -3.34
CA ASN A 62 -11.59 -0.17 -4.25
C ASN A 62 -11.38 0.56 -5.58
N TRP A 63 -10.88 -0.16 -6.57
CA TRP A 63 -10.51 0.39 -7.87
C TRP A 63 -11.73 0.74 -8.73
N LYS A 64 -11.73 1.97 -9.26
CA LYS A 64 -12.71 2.47 -10.23
C LYS A 64 -12.01 2.77 -11.55
N SER A 65 -12.66 2.42 -12.66
CA SER A 65 -12.21 2.81 -14.00
C SER A 65 -12.52 4.29 -14.20
N SER A 66 -11.50 5.14 -14.13
CA SER A 66 -11.63 6.60 -14.17
C SER A 66 -10.28 7.21 -14.48
N THR A 67 -10.27 8.24 -15.33
CA THR A 67 -9.09 9.10 -15.53
C THR A 67 -9.20 10.28 -14.56
N PRO A 68 -8.49 10.27 -13.41
CA PRO A 68 -8.56 11.39 -12.48
C PRO A 68 -7.97 12.64 -13.13
N ALA A 69 -8.60 13.80 -12.89
CA ALA A 69 -8.06 15.09 -13.30
C ALA A 69 -6.84 15.42 -12.41
N ARG A 70 -5.63 15.28 -12.98
CA ARG A 70 -4.38 15.49 -12.25
C ARG A 70 -4.00 16.97 -12.28
N THR A 71 -4.24 17.69 -11.19
CA THR A 71 -3.91 19.13 -11.09
C THR A 71 -2.59 19.40 -10.39
N LYS A 72 -2.01 18.38 -9.73
CA LYS A 72 -0.74 18.45 -9.00
C LYS A 72 0.09 17.19 -9.27
N PRO A 73 1.42 17.29 -9.23
CA PRO A 73 2.29 16.12 -9.30
C PRO A 73 2.10 15.20 -8.08
N GLU A 74 2.36 13.91 -8.28
CA GLU A 74 2.26 12.87 -7.26
C GLU A 74 3.35 12.98 -6.20
N ASN A 75 3.04 12.59 -4.96
CA ASN A 75 4.01 12.60 -3.89
C ASN A 75 4.99 11.43 -3.98
N PHE A 76 4.49 10.26 -4.39
CA PHE A 76 5.28 9.03 -4.50
C PHE A 76 4.92 8.23 -5.74
N GLN A 77 5.92 7.52 -6.25
CA GLN A 77 5.78 6.49 -7.27
C GLN A 77 6.30 5.16 -6.72
N LEU A 78 5.53 4.08 -6.86
CA LEU A 78 5.92 2.75 -6.41
C LEU A 78 5.93 1.72 -7.55
N TRP A 79 6.91 0.81 -7.51
CA TRP A 79 6.98 -0.36 -8.39
C TRP A 79 7.27 -1.61 -7.56
N PHE A 80 6.63 -2.70 -7.94
CA PHE A 80 6.58 -3.94 -7.18
C PHE A 80 7.28 -5.04 -7.97
N SER A 81 8.38 -5.56 -7.44
CA SER A 81 9.20 -6.56 -8.13
C SER A 81 9.27 -7.89 -7.41
N LYS A 82 9.20 -8.96 -8.20
CA LYS A 82 9.48 -10.33 -7.75
C LYS A 82 10.98 -10.66 -7.82
N GLU A 83 11.79 -9.79 -8.39
CA GLU A 83 13.23 -9.99 -8.58
C GLU A 83 14.01 -8.79 -8.07
N LYS A 84 15.23 -9.03 -7.59
CA LYS A 84 16.18 -7.96 -7.26
C LYS A 84 17.01 -7.63 -8.49
N SER A 85 16.41 -6.99 -9.50
CA SER A 85 17.09 -6.57 -10.73
C SER A 85 17.11 -5.04 -10.86
N THR A 86 18.22 -4.48 -11.33
CA THR A 86 18.37 -3.04 -11.65
C THR A 86 17.70 -2.66 -12.95
N ASP A 87 17.54 -3.61 -13.88
CA ASP A 87 16.72 -3.45 -15.06
C ASP A 87 15.32 -3.92 -14.69
N VAL A 88 14.40 -2.98 -14.55
CA VAL A 88 13.01 -3.22 -14.13
C VAL A 88 12.10 -2.88 -15.31
N PRO A 89 12.00 -3.74 -16.35
CA PRO A 89 11.29 -3.39 -17.55
C PRO A 89 9.84 -3.82 -17.34
N LYS A 90 8.94 -2.84 -17.18
CA LYS A 90 7.47 -2.97 -17.23
C LYS A 90 6.77 -3.39 -15.93
N GLU A 91 7.17 -2.84 -14.80
CA GLU A 91 6.37 -2.99 -13.57
C GLU A 91 5.20 -2.03 -13.54
N LYS A 92 4.07 -2.53 -13.02
CA LYS A 92 2.88 -1.76 -12.69
C LYS A 92 3.28 -0.63 -11.74
N LYS A 93 3.18 0.60 -12.24
CA LYS A 93 3.56 1.80 -11.50
C LYS A 93 2.35 2.37 -10.79
N TYR A 94 2.45 2.47 -9.48
CA TYR A 94 1.47 3.13 -8.65
C TYR A 94 1.90 4.58 -8.46
N TYR A 95 0.99 5.52 -8.68
CA TYR A 95 1.21 6.93 -8.41
C TYR A 95 0.32 7.34 -7.24
N ILE A 96 0.88 8.00 -6.25
CA ILE A 96 0.24 8.27 -4.96
C ILE A 96 0.24 9.77 -4.67
N TRP A 97 -0.94 10.33 -4.44
CA TRP A 97 -1.14 11.67 -3.92
C TRP A 97 -1.72 11.57 -2.51
N PHE A 98 -1.17 12.33 -1.57
CA PHE A 98 -1.76 12.55 -0.26
C PHE A 98 -2.42 13.92 -0.28
N ASN A 99 -3.75 13.95 -0.28
CA ASN A 99 -4.51 15.20 -0.30
C ASN A 99 -4.54 15.88 1.08
N ASP A 100 -5.12 17.08 1.15
CA ASP A 100 -5.18 17.89 2.38
C ASP A 100 -6.02 17.23 3.49
N ASN A 101 -6.96 16.34 3.12
CA ASN A 101 -7.74 15.52 4.04
C ASN A 101 -7.00 14.24 4.47
N TRP A 102 -5.74 14.10 4.06
CA TRP A 102 -4.85 12.97 4.31
C TRP A 102 -5.37 11.63 3.78
N GLU A 103 -6.27 11.65 2.80
CA GLU A 103 -6.62 10.46 2.04
C GLU A 103 -5.58 10.27 0.93
N ALA A 104 -5.16 9.02 0.75
CA ALA A 104 -4.27 8.65 -0.34
C ALA A 104 -5.10 8.36 -1.58
N GLU A 105 -4.87 9.15 -2.61
CA GLU A 105 -5.37 8.91 -3.95
C GLU A 105 -4.31 8.13 -4.72
N ILE A 106 -4.70 6.99 -5.28
CA ILE A 106 -3.76 6.06 -5.88
C ILE A 106 -4.24 5.71 -7.29
N THR A 107 -3.34 5.80 -8.26
CA THR A 107 -3.60 5.36 -9.62
C THR A 107 -2.69 4.22 -10.04
N LEU A 108 -3.25 3.33 -10.85
CA LEU A 108 -2.56 2.23 -11.50
C LEU A 108 -3.13 2.12 -12.91
N ASP A 109 -2.31 2.33 -13.93
CA ASP A 109 -2.74 2.38 -15.34
C ASP A 109 -3.92 3.35 -15.55
N THR A 110 -5.09 2.85 -15.97
CA THR A 110 -6.34 3.61 -16.16
C THR A 110 -7.30 3.52 -14.96
N LYS A 111 -6.82 2.95 -13.84
CA LYS A 111 -7.60 2.79 -12.61
C LYS A 111 -7.21 3.84 -11.58
N TYR A 112 -8.19 4.19 -10.76
CA TYR A 112 -8.06 5.10 -9.64
C TYR A 112 -8.73 4.49 -8.41
N GLY A 113 -8.21 4.78 -7.24
CA GLY A 113 -8.86 4.44 -5.99
C GLY A 113 -8.42 5.33 -4.85
N LEU A 114 -9.25 5.32 -3.82
CA LEU A 114 -9.00 6.02 -2.56
C LEU A 114 -8.69 4.98 -1.50
N LEU A 115 -7.68 5.27 -0.70
CA LEU A 115 -7.42 4.57 0.54
C LEU A 115 -8.09 5.33 1.69
N PRO A 116 -8.76 4.66 2.64
CA PRO A 116 -9.37 5.38 3.76
C PRO A 116 -8.32 6.12 4.59
N HIS A 117 -8.75 7.15 5.32
CA HIS A 117 -7.87 8.08 6.02
C HIS A 117 -6.85 7.40 6.94
N LYS A 118 -7.27 6.42 7.75
CA LYS A 118 -6.38 5.72 8.69
C LYS A 118 -5.25 5.00 7.96
N GLU A 119 -5.59 4.17 6.98
CA GLU A 119 -4.64 3.41 6.18
C GLU A 119 -3.74 4.34 5.33
N SER A 120 -4.27 5.49 4.90
CA SER A 120 -3.49 6.52 4.21
C SER A 120 -2.38 7.10 5.07
N LEU A 121 -2.65 7.38 6.34
CA LEU A 121 -1.63 7.83 7.29
C LEU A 121 -0.56 6.76 7.52
N GLU A 122 -0.97 5.51 7.72
CA GLU A 122 -0.06 4.39 7.90
C GLU A 122 0.81 4.16 6.67
N LEU A 123 0.23 4.24 5.46
CA LEU A 123 0.97 4.15 4.20
C LEU A 123 1.99 5.29 4.06
N LYS A 124 1.60 6.53 4.37
CA LYS A 124 2.51 7.69 4.32
C LYS A 124 3.74 7.50 5.22
N GLN A 125 3.55 6.96 6.43
CA GLN A 125 4.64 6.67 7.36
C GLN A 125 5.58 5.58 6.85
N LEU A 126 5.08 4.59 6.12
CA LEU A 126 5.93 3.53 5.54
C LEU A 126 6.82 4.03 4.40
N LEU A 127 6.37 5.05 3.67
CA LEU A 127 7.05 5.60 2.49
C LEU A 127 8.06 6.71 2.81
N GLN A 128 7.99 7.32 3.99
CA GLN A 128 8.98 8.31 4.47
C GLN A 128 10.27 7.62 4.95
#